data_AF-A0A948DPD1-F1
#
_entry.id   AF-A0A948DPD1-F1
#
_cell.length_a   1.000
_cell.length_b   1.000
_cell.length_c   1.000
_cell.angle_alpha   90.00
_cell.angle_beta   90.00
_cell.angle_gamma   90.00
#
_symmetry.space_group_name_H-M   'P 1'
#
loop_
_entity.id
_entity.type
_entity.pdbx_description
1 polymer ?
#
loop_
_entity_poly.entity_id
_entity_poly.type
_entity_poly.pdbx_seq_one_letter_code
_entity_poly.pdbx_strand_id
1 'polypeptide(L)'
;MFHGEVIGLRDVIAFQGITVDEVKEAFRESIDDYLAFCAERGEEPRKPLTGKFVVRIPPDLHRKVYVAAKKSGSSLNSRILQTLEHSTEHLSYRGTSVCSVFAWLAISRSLNHQYRFSPFMKGLI
;
A
#
# COMPACT_ATOMS: atom_id res chain seq x y z
N MET A 1 -5.93 20.24 -14.50
CA MET A 1 -4.64 19.59 -14.24
C MET A 1 -4.80 18.66 -13.04
N PHE A 2 -4.69 17.37 -13.28
CA PHE A 2 -4.81 16.30 -12.31
C PHE A 2 -3.43 15.85 -11.86
N HIS A 3 -3.34 15.43 -10.60
CA HIS A 3 -2.10 14.97 -9.98
C HIS A 3 -2.42 13.71 -9.20
N GLY A 4 -1.54 12.72 -9.26
CA GLY A 4 -1.66 11.47 -8.54
C GLY A 4 -0.31 11.02 -8.01
N GLU A 5 -0.36 10.30 -6.90
CA GLU A 5 0.80 9.63 -6.31
C GLU A 5 0.45 8.18 -6.07
N VAL A 6 1.43 7.31 -6.28
CA VAL A 6 1.29 5.90 -5.97
C VAL A 6 1.63 5.66 -4.51
N ILE A 7 0.61 5.33 -3.72
CA ILE A 7 0.79 5.08 -2.30
C ILE A 7 1.17 3.64 -2.01
N GLY A 8 1.82 3.45 -0.86
CA GLY A 8 2.26 2.13 -0.44
C GLY A 8 3.46 1.66 -1.25
N LEU A 9 4.36 2.57 -1.62
CA LEU A 9 5.76 2.28 -1.92
C LEU A 9 6.63 3.08 -0.96
N ARG A 10 7.90 2.69 -0.83
CA ARG A 10 8.87 3.55 -0.14
C ARG A 10 9.30 4.72 -1.03
N ASP A 11 9.35 4.48 -2.34
CA ASP A 11 9.72 5.45 -3.35
C ASP A 11 8.47 6.22 -3.79
N VAL A 12 8.63 7.53 -4.01
CA VAL A 12 7.54 8.38 -4.47
C VAL A 12 7.43 8.25 -5.98
N ILE A 13 6.30 7.74 -6.47
CA ILE A 13 5.95 7.74 -7.88
C ILE A 13 4.79 8.72 -8.05
N ALA A 14 5.04 9.83 -8.73
CA ALA A 14 4.04 10.87 -8.98
C ALA A 14 3.79 11.02 -10.48
N PHE A 15 2.54 11.28 -10.86
CA PHE A 15 2.11 11.44 -12.24
C PHE A 15 1.09 12.56 -12.34
N GLN A 16 1.01 13.19 -13.51
CA GLN A 16 0.14 14.33 -13.77
C GLN A 16 -0.40 14.30 -15.20
N GLY A 17 -1.57 14.89 -15.42
CA GLY A 17 -2.18 15.00 -16.74
C GLY A 17 -3.28 16.06 -16.78
N ILE A 18 -3.65 16.51 -17.98
CA ILE A 18 -4.71 17.51 -18.19
C ILE A 18 -6.06 16.82 -18.33
N THR A 19 -6.09 15.64 -18.96
CA THR A 19 -7.27 14.79 -19.14
C THR A 19 -7.17 13.49 -18.34
N VAL A 20 -8.30 12.80 -18.16
CA VAL A 20 -8.32 11.49 -17.47
C VAL A 20 -7.46 10.47 -18.21
N ASP A 21 -7.46 10.47 -19.54
CA ASP A 21 -6.68 9.54 -20.35
C ASP A 21 -5.18 9.83 -20.24
N GLU A 22 -4.78 11.11 -20.24
CA GLU A 22 -3.38 11.49 -19.99
C GLU A 22 -2.90 11.07 -18.60
N VAL A 23 -3.74 11.19 -17.57
CA VAL A 23 -3.40 10.73 -16.21
C VAL A 23 -3.23 9.21 -16.16
N LYS A 24 -4.04 8.46 -16.91
CA LYS A 24 -3.94 7.00 -17.00
C LYS A 24 -2.64 6.58 -17.68
N GLU A 25 -2.27 7.23 -18.77
CA GLU A 25 -1.00 6.96 -19.46
C GLU A 25 0.20 7.38 -18.62
N ALA A 26 0.19 8.60 -18.05
CA ALA A 26 1.26 9.07 -17.17
C ALA A 26 1.46 8.15 -15.94
N PHE A 27 0.39 7.58 -15.40
CA PHE A 27 0.48 6.57 -14.35
C PHE A 27 1.21 5.31 -14.84
N ARG A 28 0.88 4.79 -16.02
CA ARG A 28 1.51 3.59 -16.58
C ARG A 28 2.99 3.82 -16.85
N GLU A 29 3.34 4.92 -17.51
CA GLU A 29 4.73 5.30 -17.78
C GLU A 29 5.54 5.40 -16.49
N SER A 30 4.99 6.06 -15.46
CA SER A 30 5.69 6.21 -14.17
C SER A 30 5.93 4.87 -13.45
N ILE A 31 5.05 3.87 -13.65
CA ILE A 31 5.23 2.52 -13.11
C ILE A 31 6.30 1.77 -13.92
N ASP A 32 6.25 1.85 -15.25
CA ASP A 32 7.20 1.17 -16.12
C ASP A 32 8.63 1.71 -15.90
N ASP A 33 8.79 3.03 -15.75
CA ASP A 33 10.05 3.69 -15.41
C ASP A 33 10.59 3.22 -14.06
N TYR A 34 9.73 3.09 -13.05
CA TYR A 34 10.12 2.57 -11.73
C TYR A 34 10.62 1.12 -11.80
N LEU A 35 9.94 0.28 -12.57
CA LEU A 35 10.34 -1.12 -12.76
C LEU A 35 11.64 -1.25 -13.56
N ALA A 36 11.83 -0.43 -14.59
CA ALA A 36 13.06 -0.34 -15.35
C ALA A 36 14.23 0.10 -14.46
N PHE A 37 14.04 1.14 -13.65
CA PHE A 37 15.04 1.62 -12.68
C PHE A 37 15.44 0.55 -11.65
N CYS A 38 14.46 -0.24 -11.18
CA CYS A 38 14.73 -1.40 -10.31
C CYS A 38 15.58 -2.46 -11.04
N ALA A 39 15.22 -2.79 -12.30
CA ALA A 39 15.91 -3.78 -13.12
C ALA A 39 17.36 -3.36 -13.44
N GLU A 40 17.60 -2.09 -13.80
CA GLU A 40 18.94 -1.55 -14.07
C GLU A 40 19.87 -1.68 -12.87
N ARG A 41 19.33 -1.58 -11.65
CA ARG A 41 20.08 -1.73 -10.40
C ARG A 41 20.23 -3.17 -9.93
N GLY A 42 19.62 -4.13 -10.63
CA GLY A 42 19.55 -5.53 -10.21
C GLY A 42 18.77 -5.71 -8.90
N GLU A 43 17.87 -4.78 -8.58
CA GLU A 43 17.06 -4.80 -7.36
C GLU A 43 15.63 -5.23 -7.70
N GLU A 44 15.03 -6.09 -6.87
CA GLU A 44 13.58 -6.32 -6.98
C GLU A 44 12.82 -5.10 -6.46
N PRO A 45 11.68 -4.71 -7.08
CA PRO A 45 10.77 -3.73 -6.52
C PRO A 45 10.42 -4.12 -5.09
N ARG A 46 10.75 -3.25 -4.13
CA ARG A 46 10.60 -3.59 -2.71
C ARG A 46 9.13 -3.82 -2.37
N LYS A 47 8.83 -4.98 -1.78
CA LYS A 47 7.51 -5.30 -1.25
C LYS A 47 7.09 -4.26 -0.20
N PRO A 48 6.03 -3.50 -0.43
CA PRO A 48 5.50 -2.61 0.56
C PRO A 48 4.75 -3.39 1.62
N LEU A 49 4.64 -2.78 2.80
CA LEU A 49 3.80 -3.27 3.88
C LEU A 49 4.08 -4.74 4.22
N THR A 50 5.33 -5.04 4.58
CA THR A 50 5.80 -6.40 4.91
C THR A 50 5.14 -7.05 6.14
N GLY A 51 4.20 -6.36 6.79
CA GLY A 51 3.63 -6.74 8.09
C GLY A 51 4.60 -6.58 9.27
N LYS A 52 5.89 -6.27 9.02
CA LYS A 52 6.87 -6.05 10.07
C LYS A 52 6.82 -4.60 10.55
N PHE A 53 6.29 -4.41 11.75
CA PHE A 53 6.17 -3.11 12.39
C PHE A 53 7.10 -3.02 13.60
N VAL A 54 8.26 -2.36 13.45
CA VAL A 54 9.23 -2.16 14.53
C VAL A 54 9.10 -0.73 15.06
N VAL A 55 8.68 -0.59 16.31
CA VAL A 55 8.52 0.71 16.97
C VAL A 55 9.28 0.76 18.29
N ARG A 56 9.90 1.90 18.57
CA ARG A 56 10.38 2.22 19.92
C ARG A 56 9.25 2.90 20.67
N ILE A 57 8.94 2.40 21.86
CA ILE A 57 7.94 2.98 22.76
C ILE A 57 8.56 3.26 24.12
N PRO A 58 8.09 4.29 24.85
CA PRO A 58 8.59 4.60 26.19
C PRO A 58 8.45 3.41 27.15
N PRO A 59 9.39 3.20 28.09
CA PRO A 59 9.35 2.07 29.02
C PRO A 59 8.04 1.97 29.82
N ASP A 60 7.48 3.12 30.22
CA ASP A 60 6.22 3.17 30.97
C ASP A 60 5.02 2.69 30.15
N LEU A 61 4.98 3.04 28.86
CA LEU A 61 3.95 2.57 27.96
C LEU A 61 4.10 1.06 27.70
N HIS A 62 5.33 0.60 27.46
CA HIS A 62 5.61 -0.83 27.30
C HIS A 62 5.12 -1.64 28.51
N ARG A 63 5.39 -1.17 29.74
CA ARG A 63 4.92 -1.80 30.98
C ARG A 63 3.39 -1.87 31.04
N LYS A 64 2.69 -0.78 30.73
CA LYS A 64 1.22 -0.73 30.76
C LYS A 64 0.60 -1.71 29.75
N VAL A 65 1.10 -1.74 28.52
CA VAL A 65 0.60 -2.65 27.47
C VAL A 65 0.90 -4.11 27.83
N TYR A 66 2.07 -4.40 28.39
CA TYR A 66 2.44 -5.74 28.84
C TYR A 66 1.51 -6.25 29.95
N VAL A 67 1.25 -5.44 30.97
CA VAL A 67 0.33 -5.80 32.07
C VAL A 67 -1.09 -6.00 31.53
N ALA A 68 -1.56 -5.14 30.62
CA ALA A 68 -2.87 -5.28 30.01
C ALA A 68 -3.01 -6.60 29.23
N ALA A 69 -2.00 -6.94 28.41
CA ALA A 69 -1.99 -8.20 27.66
C ALA A 69 -2.01 -9.42 28.58
N LYS A 70 -1.21 -9.42 29.65
CA LYS A 70 -1.19 -10.49 30.66
C LYS A 70 -2.52 -10.67 31.36
N LYS A 71 -3.19 -9.58 31.75
CA LYS A 71 -4.51 -9.64 32.40
C LYS A 71 -5.59 -10.22 31.49
N SER A 72 -5.50 -9.99 30.18
CA SER A 72 -6.43 -10.56 29.19
C SER A 72 -6.02 -11.94 28.66
N GLY A 73 -4.96 -12.56 29.18
CA GLY A 73 -4.47 -13.85 28.70
C GLY A 73 -3.93 -13.82 27.26
N SER A 74 -3.56 -12.66 26.74
CA SER A 74 -3.10 -12.48 25.36
C SER A 74 -1.61 -12.11 25.29
N SER A 75 -1.00 -12.31 24.13
CA SER A 75 0.37 -11.85 23.89
C SER A 75 0.41 -10.32 23.73
N LEU A 76 1.59 -9.72 23.97
CA LEU A 76 1.79 -8.28 23.72
C LEU A 76 1.45 -7.93 22.27
N ASN A 77 1.91 -8.75 21.32
CA ASN A 77 1.64 -8.55 19.89
C ASN A 77 0.15 -8.66 19.59
N SER A 78 -0.54 -9.65 20.14
CA SER A 78 -2.00 -9.81 19.96
C SER A 78 -2.76 -8.60 20.49
N ARG A 79 -2.34 -8.05 21.65
CA ARG A 79 -2.96 -6.86 22.23
C ARG A 79 -2.73 -5.61 21.37
N ILE A 80 -1.52 -5.46 20.82
CA ILE A 80 -1.20 -4.38 19.88
C ILE A 80 -2.04 -4.52 18.61
N LEU A 81 -2.10 -5.71 18.02
CA LEU A 81 -2.88 -5.98 16.81
C LEU A 81 -4.37 -5.64 16.99
N GLN A 82 -5.01 -6.13 18.07
CA GLN A 82 -6.40 -5.76 18.38
C GLN A 82 -6.61 -4.26 18.51
N THR A 83 -5.67 -3.57 19.16
CA THR A 83 -5.77 -2.11 19.35
C THR A 83 -5.68 -1.39 17.99
N LEU A 84 -4.78 -1.86 17.12
CA LEU A 84 -4.64 -1.33 15.77
C LEU A 84 -5.89 -1.62 14.93
N GLU A 85 -6.38 -2.86 14.91
CA GLU A 85 -7.61 -3.27 14.23
C GLU A 85 -8.77 -2.36 14.62
N HIS A 86 -9.06 -2.27 15.92
CA HIS A 86 -10.13 -1.40 16.45
C HIS A 86 -9.94 0.07 16.08
N SER A 87 -8.71 0.59 16.12
CA SER A 87 -8.45 1.98 15.72
C SER A 87 -8.69 2.24 14.21
N THR A 88 -8.64 1.18 13.41
CA THR A 88 -8.81 1.22 11.95
C THR A 88 -10.17 0.72 11.47
N GLU A 89 -11.06 0.25 12.35
CA GLU A 89 -12.38 -0.27 11.97
C GLU A 89 -13.22 0.74 11.18
N HIS A 90 -13.04 2.04 11.45
CA HIS A 90 -13.72 3.13 10.73
C HIS A 90 -13.07 3.50 9.40
N LEU A 91 -11.88 2.98 9.08
CA LEU A 91 -11.27 3.13 7.77
C LEU A 91 -12.00 2.24 6.76
N SER A 92 -13.20 2.66 6.36
CA SER A 92 -13.76 2.23 5.10
C SER A 92 -12.90 2.85 4.00
N TYR A 93 -12.26 2.05 3.15
CA TYR A 93 -11.70 2.50 1.87
C TYR A 93 -12.84 2.91 0.93
N ARG A 94 -13.59 3.96 1.29
CA ARG A 94 -14.59 4.60 0.44
C ARG A 94 -13.85 5.58 -0.45
N GLY A 95 -13.51 5.13 -1.66
CA GLY A 95 -13.30 6.04 -2.80
C GLY A 95 -11.93 6.68 -2.95
N THR A 96 -10.89 6.30 -2.21
CA THR A 96 -9.53 6.66 -2.59
C THR A 96 -9.04 5.70 -3.68
N SER A 97 -8.65 6.24 -4.83
CA SER A 97 -7.99 5.55 -5.93
C SER A 97 -6.60 5.06 -5.50
N VAL A 98 -6.57 4.05 -4.64
CA VAL A 98 -5.33 3.44 -4.17
C VAL A 98 -4.98 2.31 -5.12
N CYS A 99 -4.37 2.66 -6.25
CA CYS A 99 -3.76 1.66 -7.12
C CYS A 99 -2.40 1.30 -6.51
N SER A 100 -2.37 0.34 -5.57
CA SER A 100 -1.08 -0.16 -5.08
C SER A 100 -0.34 -0.82 -6.25
N VAL A 101 0.94 -0.50 -6.43
CA VAL A 101 1.80 -1.13 -7.46
C VAL A 101 1.79 -2.65 -7.36
N PHE A 102 1.52 -3.19 -6.17
CA PHE A 102 1.44 -4.62 -5.94
C PHE A 102 0.11 -5.24 -6.35
N ALA A 103 -1.00 -4.48 -6.32
CA ALA A 103 -2.24 -4.92 -6.98
C ALA A 103 -2.02 -5.02 -8.50
N TRP A 104 -1.27 -4.08 -9.09
CA TRP A 104 -0.90 -4.12 -10.50
C TRP A 104 0.11 -5.25 -10.83
N LEU A 105 1.15 -5.45 -10.01
CA LEU A 105 2.12 -6.55 -10.16
C LEU A 105 1.53 -7.95 -9.91
N ALA A 106 0.57 -8.09 -8.99
CA ALA A 106 -0.15 -9.34 -8.76
C ALA A 106 -1.10 -9.68 -9.93
N ILE A 107 -1.69 -8.66 -10.55
CA ILE A 107 -2.50 -8.80 -11.77
C ILE A 107 -1.61 -9.08 -12.99
N SER A 108 -0.42 -8.46 -13.09
CA SER A 108 0.49 -8.65 -14.23
C SER A 108 1.24 -9.98 -14.20
N ARG A 109 1.62 -10.49 -13.03
CA ARG A 109 2.24 -11.83 -12.90
C ARG A 109 1.28 -12.99 -13.24
N SER A 110 -0.03 -12.77 -13.22
CA SER A 110 -1.04 -13.76 -13.64
C SER A 110 -1.54 -13.57 -15.07
N LEU A 111 -1.17 -12.50 -15.77
CA LEU A 111 -1.75 -12.15 -17.06
C LEU A 111 -0.65 -11.82 -18.07
N ASN A 112 -0.08 -12.89 -18.62
CA ASN A 112 0.46 -12.83 -19.97
C ASN A 112 -0.72 -12.85 -20.96
N HIS A 113 -1.49 -11.74 -21.00
CA HIS A 113 -2.22 -11.19 -22.14
C HIS A 113 -3.11 -10.02 -21.65
N GLN A 114 -2.72 -8.79 -21.97
CA GLN A 114 -3.59 -7.60 -22.10
C GLN A 114 -4.60 -7.34 -20.93
N TYR A 115 -4.08 -6.76 -19.84
CA TYR A 115 -4.74 -5.88 -18.85
C TYR A 115 -6.27 -6.03 -18.62
N ARG A 116 -6.66 -6.65 -17.48
CA ARG A 116 -8.05 -6.72 -16.99
C ARG A 116 -8.26 -5.80 -15.77
N PHE A 117 -9.16 -4.83 -15.90
CA PHE A 117 -9.49 -3.84 -14.87
C PHE A 117 -10.43 -4.39 -13.77
N SER A 118 -10.28 -3.89 -12.54
CA SER A 118 -11.20 -4.17 -11.43
C SER A 118 -12.59 -3.55 -11.67
N PRO A 119 -13.67 -4.03 -11.01
CA PRO A 119 -15.03 -3.50 -11.20
C PRO A 119 -15.16 -2.00 -10.91
N PHE A 120 -14.33 -1.45 -10.01
CA PHE A 120 -14.26 -0.03 -9.71
C PHE A 120 -13.63 0.77 -10.85
N MET A 121 -12.58 0.22 -11.48
CA MET A 121 -11.94 0.82 -12.66
C MET A 121 -12.86 0.80 -13.90
N LYS A 122 -13.79 -0.16 -14.00
CA LYS A 122 -14.79 -0.19 -15.10
C LYS A 122 -15.86 0.91 -15.03
N GLY A 123 -16.02 1.57 -13.88
CA GLY A 123 -16.91 2.72 -13.72
C GLY A 123 -16.24 4.07 -13.92
N LEU A 124 -14.91 4.08 -14.15
CA LEU A 124 -14.08 5.27 -14.35
C LEU A 124 -13.34 5.24 -15.70
N ILE A 125 -13.71 4.29 -16.57
CA ILE A 125 -13.34 4.18 -17.98
C ILE A 125 -14.65 4.28 -18.77
#